data_AF-A0A8T4JA17-F1
#
_entry.id   AF-A0A8T4JA17-F1
#
_cell.length_a   1.000
_cell.length_b   1.000
_cell.length_c   1.000
_cell.angle_alpha   90.00
_cell.angle_beta   90.00
_cell.angle_gamma   90.00
#
_symmetry.space_group_name_H-M   'P 1'
#
loop_
_entity.id
_entity.type
_entity.pdbx_description
1 polymer ?
#
loop_
_entity_poly.entity_id
_entity_poly.type
_entity_poly.pdbx_seq_one_letter_code
_entity_poly.pdbx_strand_id
1 'polypeptide(L)'
;MVKESWRRMQVPIFGILGILFIFLMVVVKLGVTTDNLVGEAYIDIEMNDVPFVGERCEARFYDPVCCSDGVTYNNLCLCRVAGVSPEYQGICR
;
A
#
# COMPACT_ATOMS: atom_id res chain seq x y z
N MET A 1 15.54 -18.08 -15.76
CA MET A 1 16.91 -18.62 -15.58
C MET A 1 17.66 -17.78 -14.55
N VAL A 2 17.63 -18.18 -13.27
CA VAL A 2 18.63 -17.78 -12.27
C VAL A 2 19.00 -19.08 -11.57
N LYS A 3 20.27 -19.47 -11.73
CA LYS A 3 20.78 -20.81 -11.40
C LYS A 3 20.68 -21.08 -9.89
N GLU A 4 19.98 -22.15 -9.54
CA GLU A 4 20.04 -22.79 -8.22
C GLU A 4 21.46 -23.33 -7.98
N SER A 5 22.23 -22.68 -7.12
CA SER A 5 23.62 -23.06 -6.84
C SER A 5 23.90 -23.17 -5.34
N TRP A 6 23.06 -23.88 -4.59
CA TRP A 6 23.35 -24.22 -3.19
C TRP A 6 22.88 -25.63 -2.84
N ARG A 7 23.28 -26.62 -3.66
CA ARG A 7 23.24 -28.04 -3.27
C ARG A 7 24.64 -28.40 -2.77
N ARG A 8 24.73 -28.90 -1.53
CA ARG A 8 25.92 -29.33 -0.76
C ARG A 8 26.56 -28.24 0.12
N MET A 9 26.00 -28.07 1.32
CA MET A 9 26.84 -27.79 2.48
C MET A 9 26.49 -28.82 3.56
N GLN A 10 27.45 -29.70 3.75
CA GLN A 10 27.54 -30.82 4.68
C GLN A 10 27.25 -30.32 6.10
N VAL A 11 26.19 -30.82 6.74
CA VAL A 11 25.79 -30.50 8.12
C VAL A 11 26.93 -30.94 9.06
N PRO A 12 27.67 -30.02 9.73
CA PRO A 12 28.70 -30.43 10.66
C PRO A 12 28.10 -30.53 12.07
N ILE A 13 28.44 -31.64 12.71
CA ILE A 13 28.06 -32.08 14.04
C ILE A 13 28.57 -31.07 15.07
N PHE A 14 27.71 -30.21 15.62
CA PHE A 14 28.09 -29.30 16.71
C PHE A 14 26.96 -29.09 17.74
N GLY A 15 26.57 -30.18 18.41
CA GLY A 15 25.92 -30.15 19.72
C GLY A 15 24.67 -29.25 19.89
N ILE A 16 24.36 -28.94 21.15
CA ILE A 16 23.20 -28.13 21.57
C ILE A 16 23.20 -26.74 20.91
N LEU A 17 24.38 -26.17 20.67
CA LEU A 17 24.54 -24.88 19.99
C LEU A 17 24.13 -24.95 18.51
N GLY A 18 24.42 -26.05 17.82
CA GLY A 18 23.96 -26.30 16.45
C GLY A 18 22.45 -26.51 16.39
N ILE A 19 21.86 -27.19 17.37
CA ILE A 19 20.40 -27.34 17.48
C ILE A 19 19.74 -25.98 17.73
N LEU A 20 20.31 -25.15 18.61
CA LEU A 20 19.82 -23.78 18.85
C LEU A 20 19.91 -22.92 17.58
N PHE A 21 21.00 -23.03 16.83
CA PHE A 21 21.20 -22.29 15.59
C PHE A 21 20.24 -22.76 14.48
N ILE A 22 20.02 -24.07 14.37
CA ILE A 22 19.02 -24.64 13.45
C ILE A 22 17.62 -24.19 13.87
N PHE A 23 17.29 -24.23 15.17
CA PHE A 23 16.00 -23.77 15.67
C PHE A 23 15.79 -22.28 15.42
N LEU A 24 16.81 -21.45 15.64
CA LEU A 24 16.79 -20.02 15.30
C LEU A 24 16.57 -19.80 13.80
N MET A 25 17.30 -20.53 12.95
CA MET A 25 17.14 -20.47 11.49
C MET A 25 15.77 -20.98 11.02
N VAL A 26 15.20 -21.97 11.71
CA VAL A 26 13.84 -22.48 11.48
C VAL A 26 12.81 -21.44 11.90
N VAL A 27 12.93 -20.80 13.06
CA VAL A 27 12.02 -19.73 13.49
C VAL A 27 12.07 -18.52 12.55
N VAL A 28 13.27 -18.16 12.08
CA VAL A 28 13.46 -17.08 11.09
C VAL A 28 12.86 -17.45 9.73
N LYS A 29 13.01 -18.70 9.26
CA LYS A 29 12.44 -19.16 7.98
C LYS A 29 10.94 -19.51 8.04
N LEU A 30 10.45 -19.94 9.19
CA LEU A 30 9.02 -20.16 9.45
C LEU A 30 8.27 -18.83 9.59
N GLY A 31 8.98 -17.69 9.55
CA GLY A 31 8.34 -16.39 9.49
C GLY A 31 7.43 -16.16 10.68
N VAL A 32 7.93 -16.33 11.91
CA VAL A 32 7.31 -15.63 13.04
C VAL A 32 7.70 -14.17 12.90
N THR A 33 7.10 -13.55 11.90
CA THR A 33 7.26 -12.17 11.56
C THR A 33 6.36 -11.43 12.56
N THR A 34 6.92 -10.54 13.39
CA THR A 34 6.12 -9.69 14.27
C THR A 34 5.47 -8.55 13.47
N ASP A 35 4.84 -8.89 12.34
CA ASP A 35 4.35 -7.90 11.37
C ASP A 35 2.91 -7.47 11.66
N ASN A 36 2.31 -8.01 12.72
CA ASN A 36 0.94 -7.68 13.06
C ASN A 36 0.79 -6.34 13.81
N LEU A 37 1.75 -5.42 13.68
CA LEU A 37 1.65 -4.07 14.24
C LEU A 37 2.20 -2.98 13.31
N VAL A 38 2.00 -3.08 11.99
CA VAL A 38 1.49 -1.96 11.19
C VAL A 38 0.69 -2.57 10.05
N GLY A 39 -0.60 -2.24 9.97
CA GLY A 39 -1.40 -2.54 8.79
C GLY A 39 -0.87 -1.76 7.60
N GLU A 40 0.11 -2.32 6.89
CA GLU A 40 0.41 -1.87 5.54
C GLU A 40 -0.69 -2.37 4.62
N ALA A 41 -1.77 -1.59 4.57
CA ALA A 41 -2.56 -1.45 3.35
C ALA A 41 -1.68 -0.74 2.31
N TYR A 42 -0.67 -1.43 1.80
CA TYR A 42 0.05 -1.00 0.61
C TYR A 42 -0.80 -1.42 -0.59
N ILE A 43 -1.67 -0.51 -1.00
CA ILE A 43 -2.55 -0.66 -2.16
C ILE A 43 -1.75 -0.20 -3.38
N ASP A 44 -1.26 -1.17 -4.15
CA ASP A 44 -0.85 -0.96 -5.54
C ASP A 44 -2.11 -0.91 -6.41
N ILE A 45 -2.62 0.30 -6.70
CA ILE A 45 -3.57 0.49 -7.80
C ILE A 45 -2.94 1.47 -8.80
N GLU A 46 -2.69 0.93 -9.99
CA GLU A 46 -2.51 1.63 -11.25
C GLU A 46 -3.49 2.81 -11.33
N MET A 47 -2.93 4.03 -11.42
CA MET A 47 -3.57 5.33 -11.64
C MET A 47 -5.09 5.32 -11.91
N ASN A 48 -5.92 5.50 -10.87
CA ASN A 48 -7.12 6.37 -10.91
C ASN A 48 -7.98 6.46 -9.62
N ASP A 49 -7.86 5.61 -8.61
CA ASP A 49 -8.70 5.74 -7.40
C ASP A 49 -7.93 5.39 -6.11
N VAL A 50 -7.23 6.36 -5.53
CA VAL A 50 -6.84 6.29 -4.12
C VAL A 50 -8.12 6.20 -3.29
N PRO A 51 -8.29 5.20 -2.41
CA PRO A 51 -9.47 5.13 -1.58
C PRO A 51 -9.42 6.35 -0.68
N PHE A 52 -10.35 7.26 -0.93
CA PHE A 52 -10.62 8.39 -0.06
C PHE A 52 -11.02 7.78 1.29
N VAL A 53 -10.03 7.58 2.17
CA VAL A 53 -10.26 7.16 3.55
C VAL A 53 -11.18 8.22 4.11
N GLY A 54 -12.42 7.78 4.31
CA GLY A 54 -13.53 8.67 4.55
C GLY A 54 -13.35 9.42 5.84
N GLU A 55 -13.00 10.69 5.72
CA GLU A 55 -13.41 11.71 6.68
C GLU A 55 -13.81 12.93 5.85
N ARG A 56 -15.13 13.17 5.77
CA ARG A 56 -15.82 14.39 5.31
C ARG A 56 -15.03 15.32 4.38
N CYS A 57 -15.51 15.53 3.15
CA CYS A 57 -14.96 16.60 2.29
C CYS A 57 -14.96 17.95 3.02
N GLU A 58 -13.78 18.49 3.27
CA GLU A 58 -13.63 19.80 3.86
C GLU A 58 -13.93 20.87 2.81
N ALA A 59 -14.97 21.67 3.01
CA ALA A 59 -15.31 22.79 2.12
C ALA A 59 -14.33 23.97 2.23
N ARG A 60 -13.43 23.96 3.22
CA ARG A 60 -12.48 25.05 3.50
C ARG A 60 -11.26 25.02 2.58
N PHE A 61 -10.93 23.87 2.01
CA PHE A 61 -9.84 23.74 1.08
C PHE A 61 -10.31 24.15 -0.32
N TYR A 62 -9.71 25.23 -0.85
CA TYR A 62 -10.04 25.77 -2.16
C TYR A 62 -8.98 25.37 -3.19
N ASP A 63 -9.34 24.38 -4.00
CA ASP A 63 -8.60 23.87 -5.14
C ASP A 63 -9.59 23.53 -6.25
N PRO A 64 -10.05 24.53 -7.02
CA PRO A 64 -11.23 24.41 -7.87
C PRO A 64 -11.03 23.36 -8.97
N VAL A 65 -12.06 22.58 -9.22
CA VAL A 65 -12.10 21.58 -10.29
C VAL A 65 -13.39 21.73 -11.10
N CYS A 66 -13.27 21.67 -12.43
CA CYS A 66 -14.42 21.60 -13.32
C CYS A 66 -14.80 20.14 -13.50
N CYS A 67 -16.07 19.82 -13.26
CA CYS A 67 -16.60 18.47 -13.32
C CYS A 67 -17.51 18.29 -14.53
N SER A 68 -17.82 17.04 -14.88
CA SER A 68 -18.55 16.68 -16.11
C SER A 68 -20.00 17.19 -16.16
N ASP A 69 -20.53 17.69 -15.04
CA ASP A 69 -21.80 18.41 -14.96
C ASP A 69 -21.70 19.89 -15.36
N GLY A 70 -20.50 20.38 -15.70
CA GLY A 70 -20.23 21.78 -16.00
C GLY A 70 -20.21 22.68 -14.77
N VAL A 71 -20.20 22.11 -13.56
CA VAL A 71 -20.15 22.85 -12.30
C VAL A 71 -18.72 22.86 -11.76
N THR A 72 -18.31 24.02 -11.24
CA THR A 72 -17.04 24.12 -10.50
C THR A 72 -17.24 23.73 -9.05
N TYR A 73 -16.54 22.70 -8.61
CA TYR A 73 -16.50 22.29 -7.20
C TYR A 73 -15.26 22.89 -6.54
N ASN A 74 -15.37 23.27 -5.26
CA ASN A 74 -14.25 23.86 -4.51
C ASN A 74 -13.04 22.94 -4.39
N ASN A 75 -13.25 21.62 -4.49
CA ASN A 75 -12.18 20.63 -4.53
C ASN A 75 -12.68 19.31 -5.14
N LEU A 76 -11.72 18.46 -5.52
CA LEU A 76 -11.94 17.14 -6.11
C LEU A 76 -12.80 16.22 -5.23
N CYS A 77 -12.66 16.31 -3.91
CA CYS A 77 -13.47 15.52 -2.99
C CYS A 77 -14.96 15.83 -3.16
N LEU A 78 -15.33 17.11 -3.16
CA LEU A 78 -16.72 17.53 -3.30
C LEU A 78 -17.33 17.09 -4.63
N CYS A 79 -16.55 17.16 -5.71
CA CYS A 79 -16.96 16.66 -7.03
C CYS A 79 -17.27 15.15 -7.01
N ARG A 80 -16.36 14.35 -6.43
CA ARG A 80 -16.53 12.89 -6.30
C ARG A 80 -17.69 12.51 -5.38
N VAL A 81 -17.88 13.22 -4.27
CA VAL A 81 -19.01 12.99 -3.33
C VAL A 81 -20.34 13.37 -3.97
N ALA A 82 -20.37 14.35 -4.87
CA ALA A 82 -21.53 14.65 -5.70
C ALA A 82 -21.80 13.57 -6.77
N GLY A 83 -20.92 12.57 -6.91
CA GLY A 83 -21.04 11.51 -7.91
C GLY A 83 -20.71 11.99 -9.33
N VAL A 84 -19.99 13.11 -9.45
CA VAL A 84 -19.60 13.71 -10.73
C VAL A 84 -18.13 13.41 -10.99
N SER A 85 -17.80 13.09 -12.23
CA SER A 85 -16.41 12.86 -12.63
C SER A 85 -15.69 14.20 -12.85
N PRO A 86 -14.46 14.37 -12.33
CA PRO A 86 -13.64 15.54 -12.65
C PRO A 86 -13.26 15.54 -14.14
N GLU A 87 -13.29 16.71 -14.78
CA GLU A 87 -12.90 16.88 -16.19
C GLU A 87 -11.51 17.52 -16.29
N TYR A 88 -11.30 18.67 -15.66
CA TYR A 88 -10.00 19.34 -15.59
C TYR A 88 -9.86 20.24 -14.35
N GLN A 89 -8.61 20.53 -13.99
CA GLN A 89 -8.29 21.41 -12.86
C GLN A 89 -8.61 22.87 -13.19
N GLY A 90 -9.28 23.57 -12.27
CA GLY A 90 -9.68 24.97 -12.40
C GLY A 90 -11.20 25.17 -12.42
N ILE A 91 -11.61 26.42 -12.65
CA ILE A 91 -13.02 26.78 -12.82
C ILE A 91 -13.50 26.39 -14.23
N CYS A 92 -14.79 26.05 -14.37
CA CYS A 92 -15.41 25.82 -15.66
C CYS A 92 -15.45 27.12 -16.50
N ARG A 93 -15.37 26.98 -17.83
CA ARG A 93 -15.34 28.08 -18.80
C ARG A 93 -16.39 27.90 -19.90
#